data_AF-A0A944ZK56-F1
#
_entry.id   AF-A0A944ZK56-F1
#
_cell.length_a   1.000
_cell.length_b   1.000
_cell.length_c   1.000
_cell.angle_alpha   90.00
_cell.angle_beta   90.00
_cell.angle_gamma   90.00
#
_symmetry.space_group_name_H-M   'P 1'
#
loop_
_entity.id
_entity.type
_entity.pdbx_description
1 polymer ?
#
loop_
_entity_poly.entity_id
_entity_poly.type
_entity_poly.pdbx_seq_one_letter_code
_entity_poly.pdbx_strand_id
1 'polypeptide(L)'
;MNSKAAKWATLIVTGLLTLAYLGAGAAKLTGAEEMVQNFAKYGLPVEFMYFIGACEVAGAVGLWLKMSPPAPWPLRRLAASGLAIIMVGAIAMHILHDPIVNGIPATVLLIILVFLIRSFGRSDSNAEIGVR
;
A
#
# COMPACT_ATOMS: atom_id res chain seq x y z
N MET A 1 9.70 22.01 -12.77
CA MET A 1 8.38 21.37 -12.61
C MET A 1 7.47 22.27 -11.81
N ASN A 2 6.25 22.54 -12.29
CA ASN A 2 5.26 23.35 -11.57
C ASN A 2 4.89 22.64 -10.25
N SER A 3 5.14 23.26 -9.10
CA SER A 3 4.97 22.64 -7.77
C SER A 3 3.55 22.16 -7.50
N LYS A 4 2.56 22.81 -8.13
CA LYS A 4 1.15 22.41 -8.09
C LYS A 4 0.93 21.07 -8.81
N ALA A 5 1.49 20.90 -10.00
CA ALA A 5 1.33 19.68 -10.80
C ALA A 5 1.89 18.44 -10.06
N ALA A 6 3.05 18.57 -9.41
CA ALA A 6 3.65 17.49 -8.62
C ALA A 6 2.79 17.10 -7.40
N LYS A 7 2.15 18.08 -6.76
CA LYS A 7 1.21 17.85 -5.65
C LYS A 7 -0.03 17.09 -6.15
N TRP A 8 -0.66 17.55 -7.23
CA TRP A 8 -1.83 16.89 -7.82
C TRP A 8 -1.51 15.47 -8.29
N ALA A 9 -0.37 15.26 -8.93
CA ALA A 9 0.07 13.91 -9.32
C ALA A 9 0.18 12.99 -8.11
N THR A 10 0.78 13.45 -7.01
CA THR A 10 0.89 12.65 -5.77
C THR A 10 -0.48 12.30 -5.19
N LEU A 11 -1.43 13.24 -5.23
CA LEU A 11 -2.81 13.01 -4.77
C LEU A 11 -3.54 11.99 -5.64
N ILE A 12 -3.44 12.12 -6.96
CA ILE A 12 -4.07 11.20 -7.91
C ILE A 12 -3.51 9.79 -7.71
N VAL A 13 -2.18 9.65 -7.64
CA VAL A 13 -1.51 8.37 -7.41
C VAL A 13 -1.92 7.77 -6.06
N THR A 14 -1.99 8.58 -5.01
CA THR A 14 -2.44 8.11 -3.68
C THR A 14 -3.89 7.65 -3.73
N GLY A 15 -4.78 8.36 -4.43
CA GLY A 15 -6.18 7.97 -4.65
C GLY A 15 -6.33 6.65 -5.37
N LEU A 16 -5.64 6.48 -6.50
CA LEU A 16 -5.67 5.23 -7.26
C LEU A 16 -5.17 4.06 -6.42
N LEU A 17 -4.07 4.25 -5.70
CA LEU A 17 -3.48 3.21 -4.86
C LEU A 17 -4.40 2.83 -3.70
N THR A 18 -5.05 3.83 -3.09
CA THR A 18 -6.04 3.62 -2.01
C THR A 18 -7.20 2.77 -2.51
N LEU A 19 -7.77 3.10 -3.67
CA LEU A 19 -8.87 2.33 -4.24
C LEU A 19 -8.44 0.87 -4.53
N ALA A 20 -7.24 0.68 -5.07
CA ALA A 20 -6.71 -0.66 -5.34
C ALA A 20 -6.57 -1.48 -4.05
N TYR A 21 -5.97 -0.93 -2.99
CA TYR A 21 -5.79 -1.62 -1.71
C TYR A 21 -7.08 -1.80 -0.93
N LEU A 22 -8.03 -0.86 -1.02
CA LEU A 22 -9.36 -1.04 -0.44
C LEU A 22 -10.12 -2.17 -1.13
N GLY A 23 -10.08 -2.23 -2.47
CA GLY A 23 -10.70 -3.32 -3.21
C GLY A 23 -10.08 -4.68 -2.90
N ALA A 24 -8.74 -4.76 -2.96
CA ALA A 24 -8.00 -5.99 -2.67
C ALA A 24 -8.15 -6.45 -1.22
N GLY A 25 -8.10 -5.51 -0.27
CA GLY A 25 -8.26 -5.79 1.15
C GLY A 25 -9.69 -6.17 1.50
N ALA A 26 -10.68 -5.48 0.92
CA ALA A 26 -12.09 -5.85 1.08
C ALA A 26 -12.37 -7.25 0.54
N ALA A 27 -11.86 -7.61 -0.65
CA ALA A 27 -12.02 -8.96 -1.20
C ALA A 27 -11.46 -10.05 -0.27
N LYS A 28 -10.33 -9.79 0.39
CA LYS A 28 -9.77 -10.69 1.42
C LYS A 28 -10.68 -10.72 2.65
N LEU A 29 -11.12 -9.57 3.16
CA LEU A 29 -11.96 -9.48 4.37
C LEU A 29 -13.36 -10.07 4.19
N THR A 30 -13.94 -10.02 2.99
CA THR A 30 -15.22 -10.65 2.69
C THR A 30 -15.08 -12.14 2.40
N GLY A 31 -13.86 -12.69 2.40
CA GLY A 31 -13.62 -14.10 2.13
C GLY A 31 -13.99 -14.50 0.71
N ALA A 32 -13.68 -13.65 -0.29
CA ALA A 32 -13.93 -13.97 -1.69
C ALA A 32 -13.31 -15.33 -2.05
N GLU A 33 -14.10 -16.20 -2.70
CA GLU A 33 -13.73 -17.60 -2.92
C GLU A 33 -12.38 -17.75 -3.63
N GLU A 34 -12.12 -16.90 -4.64
CA GLU A 34 -10.84 -16.85 -5.35
C GLU A 34 -9.66 -16.54 -4.41
N MET A 35 -9.83 -15.61 -3.45
CA MET A 35 -8.77 -15.28 -2.49
C MET A 35 -8.52 -16.44 -1.53
N VAL A 36 -9.58 -17.09 -1.05
CA VAL A 36 -9.46 -18.26 -0.17
C VAL A 36 -8.73 -19.39 -0.88
N GLN A 37 -9.08 -19.68 -2.14
CA GLN A 37 -8.41 -20.69 -2.96
C GLN A 37 -6.93 -20.35 -3.20
N ASN A 38 -6.61 -19.08 -3.48
CA ASN A 38 -5.22 -18.64 -3.67
C ASN A 38 -4.39 -18.82 -2.38
N PHE A 39 -4.90 -18.39 -1.23
CA PHE A 39 -4.18 -18.55 0.04
C PHE A 39 -4.02 -20.02 0.44
N ALA A 40 -5.04 -20.85 0.20
CA ALA A 40 -4.94 -22.30 0.40
C ALA A 40 -3.86 -22.92 -0.51
N LYS A 41 -3.79 -22.50 -1.78
CA LYS A 41 -2.74 -22.91 -2.73
C LYS A 41 -1.35 -22.51 -2.24
N TYR A 42 -1.22 -21.35 -1.60
CA TYR A 42 0.05 -20.87 -1.03
C TYR A 42 0.41 -21.55 0.30
N GLY A 43 -0.42 -22.47 0.81
CA GLY A 43 -0.21 -23.12 2.10
C GLY A 43 -0.40 -22.17 3.30
N LEU A 44 -1.11 -21.05 3.11
CA LEU A 44 -1.37 -20.07 4.15
C LEU A 44 -2.79 -20.26 4.73
N PRO A 45 -2.95 -20.10 6.06
CA PRO A 45 -4.26 -20.21 6.69
C PRO A 45 -5.16 -19.02 6.32
N VAL A 46 -6.48 -19.23 6.35
CA VAL A 46 -7.50 -18.23 6.00
C VAL A 46 -7.45 -17.04 6.96
N GLU A 47 -7.09 -17.26 8.22
CA GLU A 47 -6.89 -16.23 9.24
C GLU A 47 -5.78 -15.25 8.82
N PHE A 48 -4.71 -15.75 8.19
CA PHE A 48 -3.63 -14.91 7.68
C PHE A 48 -4.10 -14.08 6.47
N MET A 49 -4.99 -14.61 5.62
CA MET A 49 -5.63 -13.83 4.56
C MET A 49 -6.41 -12.64 5.13
N TYR A 50 -7.21 -12.85 6.17
CA TYR A 50 -7.94 -11.76 6.82
C TYR A 50 -7.01 -10.74 7.49
N PHE A 51 -5.92 -11.20 8.12
CA PHE A 51 -4.90 -10.31 8.66
C PHE A 51 -4.29 -9.42 7.57
N ILE A 52 -3.88 -9.99 6.44
CA ILE A 52 -3.36 -9.22 5.30
C ILE A 52 -4.41 -8.23 4.78
N GLY A 53 -5.66 -8.66 4.62
CA GLY A 53 -6.76 -7.79 4.19
C GLY A 53 -6.98 -6.60 5.13
N ALA A 54 -6.95 -6.82 6.45
CA ALA A 54 -7.06 -5.77 7.44
C ALA A 54 -5.88 -4.78 7.36
N CYS A 55 -4.66 -5.29 7.19
CA CYS A 55 -3.47 -4.45 7.02
C CYS A 55 -3.49 -3.65 5.72
N GLU A 56 -3.99 -4.22 4.61
CA GLU A 56 -4.15 -3.50 3.34
C GLU A 56 -5.13 -2.34 3.47
N VAL A 57 -6.29 -2.56 4.10
CA VAL A 57 -7.29 -1.50 4.36
C VAL A 57 -6.74 -0.44 5.31
N ALA A 58 -6.12 -0.85 6.42
CA ALA A 58 -5.52 0.08 7.38
C ALA A 58 -4.40 0.90 6.74
N GLY A 59 -3.56 0.27 5.91
CA GLY A 59 -2.51 0.95 5.15
C GLY A 59 -3.08 1.94 4.15
N ALA A 60 -4.13 1.57 3.41
CA ALA A 60 -4.80 2.44 2.45
C ALA A 60 -5.35 3.70 3.13
N VAL A 61 -6.01 3.56 4.29
CA VAL A 61 -6.46 4.71 5.10
C VAL A 61 -5.26 5.50 5.63
N GLY A 62 -4.21 4.80 6.08
CA GLY A 62 -2.97 5.38 6.59
C GLY A 62 -2.25 6.31 5.59
N LEU A 63 -2.41 6.07 4.29
CA LEU A 63 -1.87 6.94 3.23
C LEU A 63 -2.47 8.35 3.23
N TRP A 64 -3.64 8.57 3.87
CA TRP A 64 -4.29 9.88 3.91
C TRP A 64 -4.04 10.66 5.20
N LEU A 65 -3.47 10.04 6.22
CA LEU A 65 -3.38 10.64 7.57
C LEU A 65 -2.57 11.95 7.62
N LYS A 66 -1.64 12.19 6.69
CA LYS A 66 -0.93 13.48 6.62
C LYS A 66 -1.80 14.63 6.08
N MET A 67 -2.90 14.34 5.40
CA MET A 67 -3.77 15.38 4.83
C MET A 67 -4.71 16.02 5.84
N SER A 68 -4.88 15.43 7.03
CA SER A 68 -5.66 16.00 8.13
C SER A 68 -4.74 16.20 9.35
N PRO A 69 -4.44 17.44 9.77
CA PRO A 69 -3.75 17.69 11.05
C PRO A 69 -4.53 17.00 12.19
N PRO A 70 -3.90 16.18 13.07
CA PRO A 70 -2.81 16.61 13.96
C PRO A 70 -1.66 15.59 14.17
N ALA A 71 -1.47 14.59 13.30
CA ALA A 71 -0.54 13.48 13.57
C ALA A 71 0.95 13.91 13.58
N PRO A 72 1.68 13.79 14.71
CA PRO A 72 3.07 14.25 14.86
C PRO A 72 4.14 13.29 14.32
N TRP A 73 3.76 12.06 13.93
CA TRP A 73 4.69 11.00 13.53
C TRP A 73 4.51 10.66 12.04
N PRO A 74 5.54 10.14 11.33
CA PRO A 74 5.45 9.79 9.90
C PRO A 74 4.58 8.56 9.60
N LEU A 75 3.35 8.52 10.13
CA LEU A 75 2.35 7.48 9.93
C LEU A 75 2.13 7.19 8.45
N ARG A 76 2.14 8.23 7.61
CA ARG A 76 1.96 8.07 6.16
C ARG A 76 3.10 7.25 5.52
N ARG A 77 4.34 7.45 5.97
CA ARG A 77 5.49 6.66 5.51
C ARG A 77 5.41 5.24 6.07
N LEU A 78 5.04 5.08 7.33
CA LEU A 78 4.87 3.75 7.93
C LEU A 78 3.77 2.93 7.23
N ALA A 79 2.64 3.55 6.90
CA ALA A 79 1.55 2.92 6.15
C ALA A 79 2.04 2.46 4.77
N ALA A 80 2.72 3.34 4.03
CA ALA A 80 3.29 2.99 2.73
C ALA A 80 4.35 1.87 2.83
N SER A 81 5.19 1.88 3.86
CA SER A 81 6.18 0.83 4.12
C SER A 81 5.52 -0.50 4.47
N GLY A 82 4.47 -0.49 5.30
CA GLY A 82 3.70 -1.69 5.64
C GLY A 82 3.07 -2.34 4.41
N LEU A 83 2.41 -1.55 3.56
CA LEU A 83 1.88 -2.03 2.28
C LEU A 83 3.00 -2.55 1.36
N ALA A 84 4.18 -1.93 1.36
CA ALA A 84 5.30 -2.38 0.55
C ALA A 84 5.81 -3.76 1.01
N ILE A 85 5.87 -4.00 2.32
CA ILE A 85 6.22 -5.31 2.88
C ILE A 85 5.20 -6.38 2.43
N ILE A 86 3.91 -6.06 2.45
CA ILE A 86 2.86 -6.97 1.96
C ILE A 86 3.07 -7.30 0.48
N MET A 87 3.38 -6.30 -0.35
CA MET A 87 3.64 -6.54 -1.78
C MET A 87 4.89 -7.40 -2.03
N VAL A 88 5.95 -7.23 -1.24
CA VAL A 88 7.13 -8.11 -1.32
C VAL A 88 6.73 -9.55 -1.01
N GLY A 89 5.92 -9.77 0.03
CA GLY A 89 5.36 -11.09 0.34
C GLY A 89 4.51 -11.65 -0.80
N ALA A 90 3.62 -10.84 -1.38
CA ALA A 90 2.77 -11.25 -2.49
C ALA A 90 3.58 -11.65 -3.75
N ILE A 91 4.61 -10.87 -4.09
CA ILE A 91 5.52 -11.18 -5.20
C ILE A 91 6.25 -12.50 -4.96
N ALA A 92 6.76 -12.71 -3.74
CA ALA A 92 7.40 -13.98 -3.38
C ALA A 92 6.45 -15.16 -3.54
N MET A 93 5.18 -15.03 -3.11
CA MET A 93 4.18 -16.09 -3.28
C MET A 93 3.87 -16.39 -4.75
N HIS A 94 3.74 -15.36 -5.58
CA HIS A 94 3.54 -15.55 -7.02
C HIS A 94 4.75 -16.21 -7.69
N ILE A 95 5.98 -15.86 -7.33
CA ILE A 95 7.19 -16.51 -7.87
C ILE A 95 7.23 -18.01 -7.50
N LEU A 96 6.78 -18.35 -6.29
CA LEU A 96 6.85 -19.71 -5.76
C LEU A 96 5.71 -20.62 -6.24
N HIS A 97 4.52 -20.07 -6.48
CA HIS A 97 3.30 -20.88 -6.70
C HIS A 97 2.54 -20.57 -8.00
N ASP A 98 2.83 -19.47 -8.69
CA ASP A 98 2.07 -18.99 -9.84
C ASP A 98 2.95 -18.66 -11.06
N PRO A 99 2.33 -18.51 -12.24
CA PRO A 99 2.98 -17.84 -13.36
C PRO A 99 3.44 -16.43 -12.97
N ILE A 100 4.66 -16.06 -13.35
CA ILE A 100 5.28 -14.77 -12.98
C ILE A 100 4.44 -13.55 -13.41
N VAL A 101 3.60 -13.73 -14.44
CA VAL A 101 2.67 -12.70 -14.92
C VAL A 101 1.65 -12.28 -13.87
N ASN A 102 1.27 -13.17 -12.95
CA ASN A 102 0.35 -12.86 -11.86
C ASN A 102 0.99 -11.97 -10.79
N GLY A 103 2.33 -11.93 -10.73
CA GLY A 103 3.07 -11.02 -9.84
C GLY A 103 3.24 -9.60 -10.38
N ILE A 104 2.85 -9.32 -11.63
CA ILE A 104 2.98 -7.99 -12.25
C ILE A 104 2.20 -6.92 -11.48
N PRO A 105 0.92 -7.11 -11.11
CA PRO A 105 0.16 -6.11 -10.36
C PRO A 105 0.82 -5.76 -9.02
N ALA A 106 1.27 -6.77 -8.27
CA ALA A 106 1.96 -6.58 -6.99
C ALA A 106 3.27 -5.81 -7.17
N THR A 107 4.02 -6.11 -8.23
CA THR A 107 5.28 -5.41 -8.57
C THR A 107 5.05 -3.94 -8.92
N VAL A 108 4.02 -3.65 -9.73
CA VAL A 108 3.66 -2.27 -10.09
C VAL A 108 3.26 -1.48 -8.84
N LEU A 109 2.41 -2.05 -7.98
CA LEU A 109 2.00 -1.41 -6.73
C LEU A 109 3.19 -1.16 -5.79
N LEU A 110 4.15 -2.09 -5.72
CA LEU A 110 5.38 -1.92 -4.95
C LEU A 110 6.21 -0.73 -5.44
N ILE A 111 6.42 -0.62 -6.76
CA ILE A 111 7.18 0.51 -7.35
C ILE A 111 6.53 1.84 -7.01
N ILE A 112 5.19 1.92 -7.12
CA ILE A 112 4.44 3.14 -6.80
C ILE A 112 4.56 3.47 -5.30
N LEU A 113 4.49 2.47 -4.41
CA LEU A 113 4.68 2.66 -2.97
C LEU A 113 6.08 3.19 -2.64
N VAL A 114 7.13 2.64 -3.25
CA VAL A 114 8.51 3.13 -3.07
C VAL A 114 8.64 4.59 -3.51
N PHE A 115 8.03 4.95 -4.64
CA PHE A 115 7.96 6.33 -5.09
C PHE A 115 7.25 7.24 -4.06
N LEU A 116 6.10 6.81 -3.53
CA LEU A 116 5.35 7.58 -2.53
C LEU A 116 6.13 7.75 -1.23
N ILE A 117 6.79 6.71 -0.71
CA ILE A 117 7.63 6.79 0.50
C ILE A 117 8.69 7.89 0.34
N ARG A 118 9.34 7.94 -0.82
CA ARG A 118 10.39 8.93 -1.13
C ARG A 118 9.82 10.34 -1.31
N SER A 119 8.65 10.47 -1.93
CA SER A 119 7.91 11.74 -2.08
C SER A 119 7.46 12.29 -0.71
N PHE A 120 6.99 11.41 0.17
CA PHE A 120 6.50 11.77 1.50
C PHE A 120 7.64 12.22 2.41
N GLY A 121 8.80 11.56 2.35
CA GLY A 121 9.99 11.95 3.13
C GLY A 121 10.46 13.38 2.85
N ARG A 122 10.42 13.82 1.59
CA ARG A 122 10.72 15.23 1.22
C ARG A 122 9.71 16.21 1.82
N SER A 123 8.45 15.83 1.90
CA SER A 123 7.39 16.70 2.41
C SER A 123 7.36 16.77 3.94
N ASP A 124 7.77 15.71 4.65
CA ASP A 124 7.88 15.71 6.12
C ASP A 124 9.07 16.57 6.56
N SER A 125 10.25 16.35 5.94
CA SER A 125 11.49 17.07 6.27
C SER A 125 11.40 18.59 6.05
N ASN A 126 10.78 19.03 4.96
CA ASN A 126 10.59 20.46 4.69
C ASN A 126 9.67 21.16 5.71
N ALA A 127 8.72 20.42 6.32
CA ALA A 127 7.83 20.97 7.33
C ALA A 127 8.53 21.14 8.69
N GLU A 128 9.43 20.23 9.05
CA GLU A 128 10.23 20.32 10.28
C GLU A 128 11.26 21.47 10.23
N ILE A 129 11.86 21.74 9.07
CA ILE A 129 12.85 22.81 8.89
C ILE A 129 12.19 24.20 8.96
N GLY A 130 10.99 24.38 8.41
CA GLY A 130 10.30 25.69 8.37
C GLY A 130 9.66 26.13 9.70
N VAL A 131 9.70 25.28 10.73
CA VAL A 131 9.20 25.58 12.09
C VAL A 131 10.33 26.01 13.03
N ARG A 132 11.60 25.91 12.59
CA ARG A 132 12.78 26.42 13.30
C ARG A 132 13.25 27.75 12.73
#